data_AF-A0A414XZ36-F1
#
_entry.id   AF-A0A414XZ36-F1
#
_cell.length_a   1.000
_cell.length_b   1.000
_cell.length_c   1.000
_cell.angle_alpha   90.00
_cell.angle_beta   90.00
_cell.angle_gamma   90.00
#
_symmetry.space_group_name_H-M   'P 1'
#
loop_
_entity.id
_entity.type
_entity.pdbx_description
1 polymer ?
#
loop_
_entity_poly.entity_id
_entity_poly.type
_entity_poly.pdbx_seq_one_letter_code
_entity_poly.pdbx_strand_id
1 'polypeptide(L)'
;MNYIFKSIMMTLVLALVPFMGISAKKKTVQQSDRQYWCSLAYKMAQPVLENMAKGELQKNMQTEFSPSFDNRNRKVLYMECFGRLMAGVAPWLTLPDDATAEGKQRKQLREWALASYKNAVDPQNPDYLCWGIGGQNLVDAAYIAESFLRAYDTLWKPLDEVTKKRYLTEFAKLRHIDPPYTNWLLFSSTIESFMAKAGGDFDEFRINSACRKVEEWYVGDGWYADGPSFAFDYYSSYVFHPMYLETLQAMVDAKVNSRLDYQKYYNRELKRCQKYSIILERFISPEGTFPAFGRSIPYRMATMQPLALMAWYQKLPKDLSNGQVRAAITKVLHRMFDQQNNFNEKGYLSIGFCGNSQKNVADWYTNNGSLYMTTLAFMPLGLPADHPFWTDAAQPWTQVKAWNNQQFPKDHQWKDDIVTKDKW
;
A
#
# COMPACT_ATOMS: atom_id res chain seq x y z
N MET A 1 0.32 45.00 90.50
CA MET A 1 0.85 43.76 91.08
C MET A 1 1.29 42.87 89.92
N ASN A 2 2.61 42.62 89.80
CA ASN A 2 3.33 41.65 88.95
C ASN A 2 3.24 41.80 87.42
N TYR A 3 4.22 42.42 86.72
CA TYR A 3 5.51 41.88 86.23
C TYR A 3 5.40 40.90 85.03
N ILE A 4 5.86 41.31 83.82
CA ILE A 4 7.00 40.73 83.05
C ILE A 4 7.01 41.16 81.56
N PHE A 5 8.23 41.47 81.10
CA PHE A 5 8.75 41.84 79.79
C PHE A 5 8.33 40.99 78.57
N LYS A 6 8.31 41.61 77.36
CA LYS A 6 9.24 41.29 76.25
C LYS A 6 9.07 42.19 75.01
N SER A 7 10.20 42.71 74.53
CA SER A 7 10.40 43.35 73.23
C SER A 7 10.04 42.42 72.07
N ILE A 8 9.43 42.96 71.00
CA ILE A 8 9.52 42.37 69.66
C ILE A 8 9.87 43.46 68.64
N MET A 9 11.01 43.20 68.00
CA MET A 9 11.68 43.90 66.93
C MET A 9 10.86 43.79 65.63
N MET A 10 10.45 44.92 65.05
CA MET A 10 9.72 44.94 63.77
C MET A 10 10.72 45.02 62.61
N THR A 11 11.12 43.88 62.09
CA THR A 11 11.96 43.76 60.89
C THR A 11 11.10 43.96 59.64
N LEU A 12 11.43 44.98 58.84
CA LEU A 12 10.91 45.18 57.49
C LEU A 12 11.37 44.03 56.58
N VAL A 13 10.44 43.19 56.10
CA VAL A 13 10.69 42.24 55.01
C VAL A 13 10.07 42.82 53.73
N LEU A 14 10.93 43.28 52.81
CA LEU A 14 10.57 43.59 51.43
C LEU A 14 10.08 42.30 50.74
N ALA A 15 8.79 42.25 50.40
CA ALA A 15 8.25 41.20 49.56
C ALA A 15 8.70 41.40 48.10
N LEU A 16 9.72 40.65 47.69
CA LEU A 16 10.05 40.41 46.29
C LEU A 16 8.94 39.56 45.66
N VAL A 17 8.05 40.17 44.90
CA VAL A 17 7.06 39.46 44.07
C VAL A 17 7.79 38.89 42.85
N PRO A 18 7.84 37.57 42.64
CA PRO A 18 8.40 37.02 41.41
C PRO A 18 7.43 37.27 40.26
N PHE A 19 7.89 38.02 39.24
CA PHE A 19 7.24 38.08 37.94
C PHE A 19 7.25 36.66 37.33
N MET A 20 6.16 35.92 37.51
CA MET A 20 5.89 34.74 36.70
C MET A 20 5.53 35.22 35.30
N GLY A 21 6.53 35.23 34.41
CA GLY A 21 6.29 35.36 32.98
C GLY A 21 5.38 34.23 32.51
N ILE A 22 4.16 34.57 32.12
CA ILE A 22 3.24 33.66 31.43
C ILE A 22 3.87 33.35 30.07
N SER A 23 4.68 32.29 30.01
CA SER A 23 5.12 31.73 28.74
C SER A 23 3.91 31.05 28.11
N ALA A 24 3.28 31.73 27.15
CA ALA A 24 2.27 31.12 26.30
C ALA A 24 2.93 29.94 25.58
N LYS A 25 2.62 28.71 26.01
CA LYS A 25 2.94 27.50 25.24
C LYS A 25 2.37 27.72 23.84
N LYS A 26 3.24 27.87 22.83
CA LYS A 26 2.84 27.79 21.43
C LYS A 26 1.99 26.52 21.30
N LYS A 27 0.71 26.67 20.94
CA LYS A 27 -0.12 25.54 20.51
C LYS A 27 0.60 24.95 19.30
N THR A 28 1.35 23.89 19.50
CA THR A 28 1.83 23.07 18.40
C THR A 28 0.57 22.53 17.73
N VAL A 29 0.24 23.03 16.54
CA VAL A 29 -0.87 22.50 15.76
C VAL A 29 -0.49 21.06 15.44
N GLN A 30 -1.11 20.11 16.13
CA GLN A 30 -0.87 18.69 15.89
C GLN A 30 -1.35 18.38 14.47
N GLN A 31 -0.43 17.87 13.65
CA GLN A 31 -0.73 17.46 12.28
C GLN A 31 -1.85 16.42 12.30
N SER A 32 -2.85 16.58 11.42
CA SER A 32 -3.91 15.57 11.28
C SER A 32 -3.39 14.28 10.65
N ASP A 33 -4.06 13.15 10.91
CA ASP A 33 -3.74 11.85 10.31
C ASP A 33 -3.60 11.96 8.77
N ARG A 34 -4.56 12.62 8.09
CA ARG A 34 -4.50 12.81 6.63
C ARG A 34 -3.26 13.58 6.20
N GLN A 35 -2.96 14.70 6.86
CA GLN A 35 -1.77 15.49 6.54
C GLN A 35 -0.49 14.67 6.73
N TYR A 36 -0.41 13.83 7.76
CA TYR A 36 0.72 12.94 8.00
C TYR A 36 0.85 11.90 6.88
N TRP A 37 -0.25 11.22 6.53
CA TRP A 37 -0.27 10.23 5.44
C TRP A 37 0.13 10.84 4.09
N CYS A 38 -0.43 12.00 3.74
CA CYS A 38 -0.08 12.73 2.52
C CYS A 38 1.41 13.12 2.50
N SER A 39 1.95 13.60 3.62
CA SER A 39 3.37 13.99 3.71
C SER A 39 4.29 12.79 3.52
N LEU A 40 3.95 11.65 4.11
CA LEU A 40 4.75 10.43 4.02
C LEU A 40 4.66 9.80 2.62
N ALA A 41 3.46 9.73 2.03
CA ALA A 41 3.26 9.27 0.66
C ALA A 41 4.02 10.16 -0.34
N TYR A 42 3.95 11.48 -0.19
CA TYR A 42 4.70 12.43 -1.01
C TYR A 42 6.21 12.25 -0.87
N LYS A 43 6.73 12.09 0.37
CA LYS A 43 8.15 11.84 0.64
C LYS A 43 8.67 10.59 -0.08
N MET A 44 7.85 9.54 -0.18
CA MET A 44 8.20 8.32 -0.93
C MET A 44 8.10 8.55 -2.45
N ALA A 45 7.03 9.19 -2.91
CA ALA A 45 6.70 9.31 -4.33
C ALA A 45 7.57 10.33 -5.08
N GLN A 46 7.84 11.49 -4.47
CA GLN A 46 8.57 12.59 -5.10
C GLN A 46 9.91 12.16 -5.72
N PRO A 47 10.87 11.58 -4.97
CA PRO A 47 12.18 11.27 -5.54
C PRO A 47 12.10 10.28 -6.70
N VAL A 48 11.10 9.39 -6.73
CA VAL A 48 10.91 8.46 -7.85
C VAL A 48 10.30 9.17 -9.05
N LEU A 49 9.14 9.79 -8.88
CA LEU A 49 8.37 10.35 -10.00
C LEU A 49 9.01 11.60 -10.58
N GLU A 50 9.62 12.45 -9.75
CA GLU A 50 10.31 13.65 -10.23
C GLU A 50 11.49 13.29 -11.14
N ASN A 51 12.31 12.30 -10.74
CA ASN A 51 13.44 11.86 -11.55
C ASN A 51 12.96 11.10 -12.78
N MET A 52 11.97 10.22 -12.64
CA MET A 52 11.49 9.41 -13.76
C MET A 52 10.77 10.24 -14.82
N ALA A 53 10.04 11.29 -14.43
CA ALA A 53 9.44 12.25 -15.35
C ALA A 53 10.50 12.97 -16.22
N LYS A 54 11.72 13.15 -15.69
CA LYS A 54 12.85 13.78 -16.38
C LYS A 54 13.74 12.79 -17.14
N GLY A 55 13.48 11.48 -17.05
CA GLY A 55 14.35 10.44 -17.63
C GLY A 55 15.66 10.27 -16.86
N GLU A 56 15.67 10.54 -15.55
CA GLU A 56 16.86 10.52 -14.70
C GLU A 56 16.79 9.56 -13.50
N LEU A 57 15.74 8.75 -13.34
CA LEU A 57 15.61 7.82 -12.21
C LEU A 57 16.75 6.81 -12.19
N GLN A 58 17.04 6.16 -13.33
CA GLN A 58 18.13 5.17 -13.42
C GLN A 58 19.50 5.77 -13.14
N LYS A 59 19.66 7.08 -13.37
CA LYS A 59 20.88 7.83 -13.12
C LYS A 59 21.01 8.25 -11.66
N ASN A 60 19.92 8.67 -11.03
CA ASN A 60 19.93 9.37 -9.74
C ASN A 60 19.53 8.50 -8.55
N MET A 61 18.85 7.37 -8.77
CA MET A 61 18.43 6.49 -7.69
C MET A 61 19.62 5.75 -7.08
N GLN A 62 19.83 5.94 -5.77
CA GLN A 62 20.77 5.12 -5.02
C GLN A 62 20.16 3.74 -4.79
N THR A 63 20.67 2.74 -5.51
CA THR A 63 20.17 1.36 -5.45
C THR A 63 20.76 0.58 -4.28
N GLU A 64 19.93 -0.22 -3.62
CA GLU A 64 20.35 -1.20 -2.62
C GLU A 64 19.84 -2.59 -3.01
N PHE A 65 20.61 -3.63 -2.69
CA PHE A 65 20.28 -5.03 -2.96
C PHE A 65 20.44 -5.85 -1.69
N SER A 66 19.68 -6.94 -1.58
CA SER A 66 19.78 -7.89 -0.47
C SER A 66 21.24 -8.35 -0.28
N PRO A 67 21.70 -8.58 0.97
CA PRO A 67 23.01 -9.20 1.21
C PRO A 67 23.18 -10.57 0.51
N SER A 68 22.08 -11.26 0.21
CA SER A 68 22.04 -12.54 -0.49
C SER A 68 21.54 -12.42 -1.94
N PHE A 69 21.70 -11.24 -2.58
CA PHE A 69 21.15 -10.99 -3.91
C PHE A 69 21.60 -12.01 -4.96
N ASP A 70 20.66 -12.52 -5.75
CA ASP A 70 20.89 -13.57 -6.76
C ASP A 70 21.66 -13.13 -8.02
N ASN A 71 22.12 -11.88 -8.05
CA ASN A 71 22.83 -11.29 -9.18
C ASN A 71 22.03 -11.26 -10.49
N ARG A 72 20.69 -11.31 -10.44
CA ARG A 72 19.85 -11.04 -11.62
C ARG A 72 20.14 -9.65 -12.18
N ASN A 73 19.67 -9.41 -13.40
CA ASN A 73 19.86 -8.12 -14.05
C ASN A 73 19.31 -6.98 -13.16
N ARG A 74 20.21 -6.09 -12.71
CA ARG A 74 19.89 -5.02 -11.76
C ARG A 74 18.89 -3.99 -12.29
N LYS A 75 18.66 -3.94 -13.62
CA LYS A 75 17.66 -3.04 -14.22
C LYS A 75 16.23 -3.35 -13.78
N VAL A 76 15.93 -4.57 -13.31
CA VAL A 76 14.58 -4.93 -12.81
C VAL A 76 14.11 -4.04 -11.67
N LEU A 77 15.04 -3.54 -10.85
CA LEU A 77 14.80 -2.66 -9.71
C LEU A 77 13.97 -1.42 -10.07
N TYR A 78 14.16 -0.85 -11.26
CA TYR A 78 13.48 0.38 -11.64
C TYR A 78 12.00 0.14 -11.97
N MET A 79 11.70 -1.00 -12.60
CA MET A 79 10.31 -1.42 -12.82
C MET A 79 9.64 -1.78 -11.50
N GLU A 80 10.35 -2.50 -10.62
CA GLU A 80 9.88 -2.76 -9.25
C GLU A 80 9.52 -1.46 -8.53
N CYS A 81 10.45 -0.50 -8.49
CA CYS A 81 10.29 0.78 -7.83
C CYS A 81 9.07 1.55 -8.37
N PHE A 82 9.02 1.75 -9.69
CA PHE A 82 7.95 2.53 -10.32
C PHE A 82 6.59 1.84 -10.20
N GLY A 83 6.50 0.57 -10.58
CA GLY A 83 5.24 -0.18 -10.58
C GLY A 83 4.63 -0.27 -9.19
N ARG A 84 5.43 -0.66 -8.18
CA ARG A 84 4.96 -0.84 -6.80
C ARG A 84 4.60 0.48 -6.13
N LEU A 85 5.33 1.56 -6.42
CA LEU A 85 4.96 2.90 -5.98
C LEU A 85 3.60 3.31 -6.56
N MET A 86 3.46 3.21 -7.89
CA MET A 86 2.25 3.64 -8.58
C MET A 86 1.04 2.82 -8.17
N ALA A 87 1.21 1.53 -7.93
CA ALA A 87 0.16 0.67 -7.40
C ALA A 87 -0.44 1.21 -6.09
N GLY A 88 0.38 1.72 -5.16
CA GLY A 88 -0.10 2.26 -3.89
C GLY A 88 -0.63 3.69 -3.94
N VAL A 89 -0.03 4.57 -4.74
CA VAL A 89 -0.40 5.99 -4.77
C VAL A 89 -1.46 6.34 -5.82
N ALA A 90 -1.71 5.48 -6.82
CA ALA A 90 -2.67 5.75 -7.89
C ALA A 90 -4.06 6.19 -7.39
N PRO A 91 -4.68 5.57 -6.35
CA PRO A 91 -5.96 6.04 -5.82
C PRO A 91 -5.93 7.51 -5.39
N TRP A 92 -4.88 7.95 -4.70
CA TRP A 92 -4.74 9.35 -4.26
C TRP A 92 -4.73 10.31 -5.44
N LEU A 93 -4.04 9.93 -6.52
CA LEU A 93 -3.92 10.75 -7.71
C LEU A 93 -5.23 10.90 -8.49
N THR A 94 -6.28 10.12 -8.20
CA THR A 94 -7.60 10.26 -8.86
C THR A 94 -8.42 11.45 -8.37
N LEU A 95 -8.14 11.96 -7.17
CA LEU A 95 -8.91 13.06 -6.57
C LEU A 95 -8.75 14.38 -7.36
N PRO A 96 -9.80 15.22 -7.43
CA PRO A 96 -9.74 16.48 -8.18
C PRO A 96 -8.64 17.41 -7.67
N ASP A 97 -8.17 18.30 -8.54
CA ASP A 97 -7.22 19.35 -8.13
C ASP A 97 -7.92 20.40 -7.27
N ASP A 98 -7.20 20.92 -6.28
CA ASP A 98 -7.65 22.02 -5.45
C ASP A 98 -6.46 22.91 -5.05
N ALA A 99 -6.73 24.06 -4.43
CA ALA A 99 -5.71 25.05 -4.09
C ALA A 99 -4.96 24.75 -2.77
N THR A 100 -5.29 23.65 -2.07
CA THR A 100 -4.64 23.29 -0.82
C THR A 100 -3.19 22.84 -1.05
N ALA A 101 -2.40 22.76 0.03
CA ALA A 101 -1.04 22.23 -0.07
C ALA A 101 -1.04 20.76 -0.58
N GLU A 102 -1.99 19.95 -0.13
CA GLU A 102 -2.19 18.58 -0.60
C GLU A 102 -2.56 18.55 -2.09
N GLY A 103 -3.53 19.40 -2.51
CA GLY A 103 -3.98 19.47 -3.91
C GLY A 103 -2.85 19.82 -4.87
N LYS A 104 -1.98 20.77 -4.50
CA LYS A 104 -0.78 21.13 -5.29
C LYS A 104 0.22 19.98 -5.39
N GLN A 105 0.51 19.30 -4.28
CA GLN A 105 1.39 18.12 -4.27
C GLN A 105 0.81 16.99 -5.12
N ARG A 106 -0.46 16.66 -4.94
CA ARG A 106 -1.18 15.63 -5.70
C ARG A 106 -1.15 15.93 -7.20
N LYS A 107 -1.45 17.17 -7.60
CA LYS A 107 -1.39 17.60 -9.00
C LYS A 107 0.01 17.38 -9.59
N GLN A 108 1.04 17.84 -8.89
CA GLN A 108 2.43 17.69 -9.34
C GLN A 108 2.84 16.22 -9.48
N LEU A 109 2.47 15.37 -8.53
CA LEU A 109 2.73 13.93 -8.61
C LEU A 109 2.00 13.28 -9.79
N ARG A 110 0.75 13.70 -10.09
CA ARG A 110 0.01 13.20 -11.26
C ARG A 110 0.70 13.58 -12.56
N GLU A 111 1.15 14.83 -12.69
CA GLU A 111 1.88 15.29 -13.88
C GLU A 111 3.18 14.49 -14.09
N TRP A 112 3.94 14.29 -13.01
CA TRP A 112 5.15 13.46 -13.06
C TRP A 112 4.84 11.99 -13.34
N ALA A 113 3.76 11.44 -12.79
CA ALA A 113 3.33 10.07 -13.07
C ALA A 113 3.02 9.88 -14.56
N LEU A 114 2.23 10.78 -15.19
CA LEU A 114 1.91 10.71 -16.61
C LEU A 114 3.18 10.81 -17.50
N ALA A 115 4.11 11.70 -17.16
CA ALA A 115 5.40 11.77 -17.84
C ALA A 115 6.24 10.49 -17.64
N SER A 116 6.23 9.93 -16.43
CA SER A 116 6.94 8.70 -16.08
C SER A 116 6.39 7.49 -16.83
N TYR A 117 5.06 7.34 -16.95
CA TYR A 117 4.44 6.28 -17.75
C TYR A 117 4.87 6.37 -19.22
N LYS A 118 4.94 7.58 -19.78
CA LYS A 118 5.47 7.77 -21.15
C LYS A 118 6.93 7.32 -21.27
N ASN A 119 7.78 7.75 -20.35
CA ASN A 119 9.21 7.43 -20.36
C ASN A 119 9.48 5.94 -20.14
N ALA A 120 8.67 5.27 -19.30
CA ALA A 120 8.80 3.85 -18.97
C ALA A 120 8.72 2.91 -20.19
N VAL A 121 8.07 3.35 -21.26
CA VAL A 121 7.84 2.56 -22.48
C VAL A 121 8.38 3.24 -23.74
N ASP A 122 9.11 4.34 -23.62
CA ASP A 122 9.78 4.98 -24.76
C ASP A 122 11.21 4.45 -24.97
N PRO A 123 11.51 3.65 -26.02
CA PRO A 123 12.82 3.03 -26.18
C PRO A 123 14.00 4.00 -26.36
N GLN A 124 13.72 5.28 -26.63
CA GLN A 124 14.74 6.32 -26.73
C GLN A 124 15.02 7.02 -25.39
N ASN A 125 14.17 6.81 -24.38
CA ASN A 125 14.32 7.45 -23.08
C ASN A 125 15.30 6.64 -22.19
N PRO A 126 16.21 7.30 -21.46
CA PRO A 126 17.11 6.62 -20.52
C PRO A 126 16.39 5.82 -19.41
N ASP A 127 15.18 6.23 -19.05
CA ASP A 127 14.32 5.54 -18.07
C ASP A 127 13.34 4.54 -18.70
N TYR A 128 13.55 4.16 -19.96
CA TYR A 128 12.88 2.99 -20.53
C TYR A 128 13.10 1.78 -19.62
N LEU A 129 12.01 1.22 -19.11
CA LEU A 129 12.07 0.09 -18.20
C LEU A 129 12.45 -1.18 -18.97
N CYS A 130 13.07 -2.13 -18.27
CA CYS A 130 13.32 -3.43 -18.89
C CYS A 130 12.03 -4.25 -18.93
N TRP A 131 11.65 -4.71 -20.11
CA TRP A 131 10.46 -5.54 -20.33
C TRP A 131 10.89 -6.91 -20.81
N GLY A 132 10.48 -7.96 -20.10
CA GLY A 132 10.69 -9.35 -20.52
C GLY A 132 12.13 -9.87 -20.50
N ILE A 133 13.05 -9.26 -19.74
CA ILE A 133 14.44 -9.75 -19.63
C ILE A 133 14.63 -10.83 -18.56
N GLY A 134 13.66 -10.98 -17.65
CA GLY A 134 13.64 -12.01 -16.63
C GLY A 134 12.25 -12.16 -15.99
N GLY A 135 12.04 -13.25 -15.26
CA GLY A 135 10.73 -13.58 -14.68
C GLY A 135 10.16 -12.49 -13.76
N GLN A 136 11.01 -11.75 -13.06
CA GLN A 136 10.63 -10.64 -12.19
C GLN A 136 9.82 -9.56 -12.93
N ASN A 137 10.08 -9.34 -14.23
CA ASN A 137 9.32 -8.36 -15.00
C ASN A 137 7.82 -8.67 -15.09
N LEU A 138 7.40 -9.94 -14.99
CA LEU A 138 5.98 -10.30 -14.93
C LEU A 138 5.32 -9.72 -13.66
N VAL A 139 6.01 -9.84 -12.52
CA VAL A 139 5.54 -9.37 -11.22
C VAL A 139 5.34 -7.86 -11.24
N ASP A 140 6.34 -7.11 -11.71
CA ASP A 140 6.34 -5.66 -11.57
C ASP A 140 5.51 -4.96 -12.64
N ALA A 141 5.40 -5.57 -13.82
CA ALA A 141 4.41 -5.17 -14.82
C ALA A 141 2.97 -5.31 -14.31
N ALA A 142 2.68 -6.30 -13.46
CA ALA A 142 1.35 -6.44 -12.86
C ALA A 142 1.02 -5.29 -11.91
N TYR A 143 1.98 -4.77 -11.14
CA TYR A 143 1.76 -3.56 -10.33
C TYR A 143 1.58 -2.30 -11.17
N ILE A 144 2.23 -2.21 -12.34
CA ILE A 144 1.91 -1.16 -13.32
C ILE A 144 0.47 -1.32 -13.83
N ALA A 145 0.04 -2.53 -14.19
CA ALA A 145 -1.32 -2.81 -14.61
C ALA A 145 -2.35 -2.48 -13.51
N GLU A 146 -2.11 -2.87 -12.25
CA GLU A 146 -2.94 -2.49 -11.09
C GLU A 146 -3.08 -0.97 -10.98
N SER A 147 -1.99 -0.22 -11.17
CA SER A 147 -2.05 1.25 -11.10
C SER A 147 -2.99 1.84 -12.16
N PHE A 148 -3.05 1.26 -13.35
CA PHE A 148 -4.01 1.65 -14.39
C PHE A 148 -5.43 1.15 -14.08
N LEU A 149 -5.61 -0.03 -13.51
CA LEU A 149 -6.93 -0.52 -13.06
C LEU A 149 -7.52 0.43 -12.00
N ARG A 150 -6.69 0.84 -11.03
CA ARG A 150 -7.07 1.71 -9.90
C ARG A 150 -7.38 3.16 -10.31
N ALA A 151 -6.76 3.66 -11.38
CA ALA A 151 -6.86 5.05 -11.81
C ALA A 151 -7.06 5.19 -13.33
N TYR A 152 -7.90 4.34 -13.92
CA TYR A 152 -8.07 4.22 -15.37
C TYR A 152 -8.35 5.55 -16.08
N ASP A 153 -9.28 6.33 -15.55
CA ASP A 153 -9.67 7.61 -16.16
C ASP A 153 -8.61 8.72 -16.00
N THR A 154 -7.80 8.65 -14.94
CA THR A 154 -6.81 9.69 -14.60
C THR A 154 -5.42 9.38 -15.14
N LEU A 155 -5.02 8.11 -15.21
CA LEU A 155 -3.65 7.69 -15.52
C LEU A 155 -3.52 6.90 -16.82
N TRP A 156 -4.59 6.23 -17.29
CA TRP A 156 -4.54 5.48 -18.56
C TRP A 156 -5.17 6.27 -19.72
N LYS A 157 -6.43 6.71 -19.59
CA LYS A 157 -7.14 7.42 -20.66
C LYS A 157 -6.38 8.64 -21.20
N PRO A 158 -5.72 9.48 -20.36
CA PRO A 158 -5.02 10.67 -20.84
C PRO A 158 -3.70 10.39 -21.55
N LEU A 159 -3.17 9.16 -21.50
CA LEU A 159 -1.95 8.81 -22.25
C LEU A 159 -2.21 8.89 -23.75
N ASP A 160 -1.18 9.26 -24.51
CA ASP A 160 -1.25 9.26 -25.97
C ASP A 160 -1.28 7.83 -26.54
N GLU A 161 -1.79 7.69 -27.77
CA GLU A 161 -1.97 6.39 -28.41
C GLU A 161 -0.67 5.62 -28.65
N VAL A 162 0.46 6.32 -28.83
CA VAL A 162 1.77 5.67 -28.96
C VAL A 162 2.17 5.02 -27.64
N THR A 163 2.02 5.76 -26.53
CA THR A 163 2.28 5.26 -25.18
C THR A 163 1.37 4.07 -24.84
N LYS A 164 0.06 4.17 -25.09
CA LYS A 164 -0.88 3.06 -24.87
C LYS A 164 -0.51 1.82 -25.66
N LYS A 165 -0.22 1.97 -26.97
CA LYS A 165 0.19 0.85 -27.84
C LYS A 165 1.46 0.18 -27.34
N ARG A 166 2.43 0.96 -26.87
CA ARG A 166 3.68 0.43 -26.30
C ARG A 166 3.41 -0.39 -25.04
N TYR A 167 2.59 0.09 -24.11
CA TYR A 167 2.20 -0.69 -22.94
C TYR A 167 1.54 -2.02 -23.30
N LEU A 168 0.55 -2.02 -24.20
CA LEU A 168 -0.10 -3.26 -24.64
C LEU A 168 0.89 -4.22 -25.31
N THR A 169 1.84 -3.68 -26.08
CA THR A 169 2.91 -4.48 -26.70
C THR A 169 3.84 -5.08 -25.65
N GLU A 170 4.31 -4.28 -24.69
CA GLU A 170 5.21 -4.76 -23.64
C GLU A 170 4.52 -5.76 -22.70
N PHE A 171 3.24 -5.57 -22.37
CA PHE A 171 2.47 -6.53 -21.61
C PHE A 171 2.28 -7.85 -22.36
N ALA A 172 1.90 -7.81 -23.64
CA ALA A 172 1.77 -9.02 -24.46
C ALA A 172 3.09 -9.80 -24.58
N LYS A 173 4.24 -9.10 -24.64
CA LYS A 173 5.55 -9.76 -24.64
C LYS A 173 5.77 -10.62 -23.41
N LEU A 174 5.22 -10.28 -22.24
CA LEU A 174 5.45 -11.04 -21.00
C LEU A 174 4.81 -12.44 -21.00
N ARG A 175 3.94 -12.76 -21.96
CA ARG A 175 3.33 -14.09 -22.10
C ARG A 175 4.34 -15.23 -22.26
N HIS A 176 5.57 -14.95 -22.70
CA HIS A 176 6.64 -15.95 -22.80
C HIS A 176 7.21 -16.39 -21.44
N ILE A 177 6.97 -15.61 -20.38
CA ILE A 177 7.42 -15.96 -19.03
C ILE A 177 6.54 -17.10 -18.53
N ASP A 178 7.16 -18.23 -18.19
CA ASP A 178 6.51 -19.35 -17.53
C ASP A 178 6.46 -19.08 -16.02
N PRO A 179 5.28 -18.73 -15.45
CA PRO A 179 5.18 -18.43 -14.03
C PRO A 179 5.34 -19.71 -13.20
N PRO A 180 6.10 -19.67 -12.09
CA PRO A 180 6.08 -20.75 -11.12
C PRO A 180 4.65 -20.93 -10.59
N TYR A 181 4.38 -22.13 -10.09
CA TYR A 181 3.05 -22.54 -9.66
C TYR A 181 2.69 -21.99 -8.25
N THR A 182 2.58 -20.66 -8.19
CA THR A 182 2.40 -19.85 -6.98
C THR A 182 1.49 -18.66 -7.31
N ASN A 183 1.44 -17.65 -6.42
CA ASN A 183 0.82 -16.36 -6.65
C ASN A 183 1.22 -15.67 -7.98
N TRP A 184 2.29 -16.11 -8.66
CA TRP A 184 2.68 -15.57 -9.96
C TRP A 184 1.62 -15.67 -11.04
N LEU A 185 0.69 -16.63 -10.92
CA LEU A 185 -0.47 -16.72 -11.81
C LEU A 185 -1.36 -15.46 -11.74
N LEU A 186 -1.46 -14.82 -10.56
CA LEU A 186 -2.22 -13.58 -10.40
C LEU A 186 -1.54 -12.39 -11.07
N PHE A 187 -0.21 -12.33 -11.10
CA PHE A 187 0.47 -11.27 -11.88
C PHE A 187 0.11 -11.36 -13.36
N SER A 188 0.11 -12.58 -13.92
CA SER A 188 -0.33 -12.81 -15.29
C SER A 188 -1.80 -12.42 -15.50
N SER A 189 -2.71 -12.79 -14.59
CA SER A 189 -4.15 -12.47 -14.76
C SER A 189 -4.45 -10.98 -14.62
N THR A 190 -3.73 -10.27 -13.74
CA THR A 190 -3.88 -8.82 -13.57
C THR A 190 -3.48 -8.07 -14.83
N ILE A 191 -2.37 -8.46 -15.48
CA ILE A 191 -1.93 -7.86 -16.74
C ILE A 191 -2.96 -8.11 -17.85
N GLU A 192 -3.39 -9.37 -18.03
CA GLU A 192 -4.33 -9.75 -19.09
C GLU A 192 -5.72 -9.10 -18.87
N SER A 193 -6.19 -9.02 -17.62
CA SER A 193 -7.48 -8.38 -17.31
C SER A 193 -7.45 -6.86 -17.49
N PHE A 194 -6.31 -6.20 -17.22
CA PHE A 194 -6.11 -4.82 -17.62
C PHE A 194 -6.18 -4.65 -19.14
N MET A 195 -5.51 -5.52 -19.92
CA MET A 195 -5.60 -5.47 -21.39
C MET A 195 -7.04 -5.66 -21.88
N ALA A 196 -7.82 -6.55 -21.25
CA ALA A 196 -9.25 -6.70 -21.53
C ALA A 196 -10.04 -5.40 -21.27
N LYS A 197 -9.85 -4.77 -20.09
CA LYS A 197 -10.50 -3.48 -19.74
C LYS A 197 -10.09 -2.34 -20.67
N ALA A 198 -8.83 -2.33 -21.12
CA ALA A 198 -8.29 -1.35 -22.04
C ALA A 198 -8.76 -1.54 -23.50
N GLY A 199 -9.48 -2.63 -23.80
CA GLY A 199 -9.92 -2.97 -25.16
C GLY A 199 -8.81 -3.52 -26.05
N GLY A 200 -7.70 -4.00 -25.46
CA GLY A 200 -6.61 -4.66 -26.15
C GLY A 200 -6.84 -6.17 -26.32
N ASP A 201 -5.89 -6.83 -26.98
CA ASP A 201 -5.84 -8.29 -27.07
C ASP A 201 -5.45 -8.90 -25.71
N PHE A 202 -6.23 -9.87 -25.23
CA PHE A 202 -6.03 -10.51 -23.93
C PHE A 202 -6.20 -12.04 -24.00
N ASP A 203 -5.48 -12.74 -23.14
CA ASP A 203 -5.50 -14.20 -23.00
C ASP A 203 -6.44 -14.61 -21.87
N GLU A 204 -7.68 -14.93 -22.22
CA GLU A 204 -8.71 -15.38 -21.28
C GLU A 204 -8.31 -16.67 -20.55
N PHE A 205 -7.52 -17.55 -21.18
CA PHE A 205 -7.11 -18.82 -20.56
C PHE A 205 -6.21 -18.58 -19.35
N ARG A 206 -5.28 -17.61 -19.44
CA ARG A 206 -4.43 -17.21 -18.30
C ARG A 206 -5.24 -16.68 -17.13
N ILE A 207 -6.22 -15.83 -17.42
CA ILE A 207 -7.11 -15.25 -16.41
C ILE A 207 -7.92 -16.35 -15.71
N ASN A 208 -8.59 -17.21 -16.49
CA ASN A 208 -9.45 -18.26 -15.95
C ASN A 208 -8.66 -19.33 -15.19
N SER A 209 -7.47 -19.67 -15.67
CA SER A 209 -6.60 -20.64 -15.00
C SER A 209 -6.11 -20.10 -13.67
N ALA A 210 -5.68 -18.83 -13.62
CA ALA A 210 -5.30 -18.17 -12.36
C ALA A 210 -6.46 -18.15 -11.37
N CYS A 211 -7.67 -17.73 -11.79
CA CYS A 211 -8.85 -17.70 -10.92
C CYS A 211 -9.15 -19.09 -10.32
N ARG A 212 -9.12 -20.15 -11.13
CA ARG A 212 -9.35 -21.52 -10.65
C ARG A 212 -8.28 -21.97 -9.66
N LYS A 213 -7.01 -21.65 -9.90
CA LYS A 213 -5.92 -22.02 -8.97
C LYS A 213 -5.99 -21.27 -7.66
N VAL A 214 -6.35 -19.99 -7.69
CA VAL A 214 -6.59 -19.22 -6.46
C VAL A 214 -7.72 -19.85 -5.65
N GLU A 215 -8.81 -20.31 -6.27
CA GLU A 215 -9.86 -21.04 -5.55
C GLU A 215 -9.37 -22.35 -4.92
N GLU A 216 -8.54 -23.13 -5.62
CA GLU A 216 -7.95 -24.37 -5.09
C GLU A 216 -7.01 -24.12 -3.91
N TRP A 217 -6.34 -22.97 -3.90
CA TRP A 217 -5.37 -22.59 -2.89
C TRP A 217 -5.98 -21.91 -1.67
N TYR A 218 -7.28 -21.63 -1.64
CA TYR A 218 -7.92 -21.05 -0.48
C TYR A 218 -7.91 -22.02 0.71
N VAL A 219 -7.24 -21.67 1.82
CA VAL A 219 -7.12 -22.55 3.00
C VAL A 219 -8.18 -22.29 4.05
N GLY A 220 -8.79 -21.11 4.08
CA GLY A 220 -9.82 -20.73 5.04
C GLY A 220 -9.53 -19.42 5.77
N ASP A 221 -10.57 -18.83 6.37
CA ASP A 221 -10.52 -17.57 7.12
C ASP A 221 -9.77 -16.42 6.41
N GLY A 222 -9.90 -16.34 5.09
CA GLY A 222 -9.26 -15.32 4.26
C GLY A 222 -7.84 -15.66 3.79
N TRP A 223 -7.24 -16.75 4.25
CA TRP A 223 -5.88 -17.11 3.87
C TRP A 223 -5.83 -17.94 2.58
N TYR A 224 -4.78 -17.72 1.79
CA TYR A 224 -4.42 -18.48 0.61
C TYR A 224 -3.07 -19.18 0.80
N ALA A 225 -2.99 -20.44 0.37
CA ALA A 225 -1.73 -21.15 0.20
C ALA A 225 -1.04 -20.63 -1.06
N ASP A 226 0.21 -20.23 -0.95
CA ASP A 226 0.97 -19.70 -2.08
C ASP A 226 1.50 -20.83 -2.99
N GLY A 227 0.57 -21.60 -3.55
CA GLY A 227 0.85 -22.85 -4.26
C GLY A 227 0.36 -24.09 -3.49
N PRO A 228 0.92 -25.28 -3.76
CA PRO A 228 0.42 -26.55 -3.21
C PRO A 228 0.67 -26.73 -1.71
N SER A 229 1.47 -25.87 -1.08
CA SER A 229 1.78 -25.92 0.35
C SER A 229 1.48 -24.58 0.99
N PHE A 230 0.87 -24.62 2.17
CA PHE A 230 0.60 -23.42 2.95
C PHE A 230 1.87 -22.91 3.62
N ALA A 231 2.36 -21.76 3.17
CA ALA A 231 3.35 -20.96 3.87
C ALA A 231 2.64 -19.85 4.63
N PHE A 232 2.92 -19.71 5.92
CA PHE A 232 2.33 -18.63 6.71
C PHE A 232 3.13 -17.34 6.48
N ASP A 233 2.64 -16.52 5.55
CA ASP A 233 3.22 -15.23 5.16
C ASP A 233 2.14 -14.23 4.72
N TYR A 234 2.54 -13.01 4.37
CA TYR A 234 1.60 -11.94 4.04
C TYR A 234 1.26 -11.82 2.54
N TYR A 235 1.51 -12.83 1.70
CA TYR A 235 1.12 -12.76 0.29
C TYR A 235 -0.40 -12.68 0.10
N SER A 236 -1.18 -13.16 1.09
CA SER A 236 -2.63 -12.91 1.13
C SER A 236 -2.96 -11.40 1.16
N SER A 237 -2.14 -10.59 1.84
CA SER A 237 -2.31 -9.14 1.93
C SER A 237 -2.06 -8.42 0.60
N TYR A 238 -0.91 -8.69 -0.02
CA TYR A 238 -0.39 -7.82 -1.08
C TYR A 238 -0.34 -8.46 -2.47
N VAL A 239 -0.79 -9.71 -2.60
CA VAL A 239 -1.01 -10.35 -3.91
C VAL A 239 -2.42 -10.89 -4.02
N PHE A 240 -2.79 -11.90 -3.21
CA PHE A 240 -4.03 -12.64 -3.44
C PHE A 240 -5.29 -11.78 -3.45
N HIS A 241 -5.62 -11.15 -2.33
CA HIS A 241 -6.85 -10.36 -2.24
C HIS A 241 -6.91 -9.20 -3.26
N PRO A 242 -5.93 -8.27 -3.30
CA PRO A 242 -6.02 -7.13 -4.20
C PRO A 242 -6.03 -7.55 -5.68
N MET A 243 -5.10 -8.39 -6.11
CA MET A 243 -4.99 -8.74 -7.53
C MET A 243 -6.14 -9.61 -8.01
N TYR A 244 -6.68 -10.46 -7.14
CA TYR A 244 -7.83 -11.28 -7.51
C TYR A 244 -9.10 -10.45 -7.63
N LEU A 245 -9.38 -9.57 -6.67
CA LEU A 245 -10.50 -8.62 -6.76
C LEU A 245 -10.41 -7.75 -8.01
N GLU A 246 -9.22 -7.20 -8.28
CA GLU A 246 -8.99 -6.29 -9.40
C GLU A 246 -9.06 -7.02 -10.74
N THR A 247 -8.53 -8.24 -10.83
CA THR A 247 -8.69 -9.11 -12.01
C THR A 247 -10.18 -9.35 -12.29
N LEU A 248 -10.94 -9.78 -11.29
CA LEU A 248 -12.36 -10.10 -11.45
C LEU A 248 -13.18 -8.87 -11.83
N GLN A 249 -12.95 -7.73 -11.17
CA GLN A 249 -13.64 -6.48 -11.49
C GLN A 249 -13.30 -5.99 -12.90
N ALA A 250 -12.03 -6.07 -13.32
CA ALA A 250 -11.63 -5.68 -14.66
C ALA A 250 -12.33 -6.50 -15.74
N MET A 251 -12.53 -7.80 -15.52
CA MET A 251 -13.28 -8.67 -16.44
C MET A 251 -14.78 -8.36 -16.46
N VAL A 252 -15.37 -8.00 -15.31
CA VAL A 252 -16.76 -7.51 -15.23
C VAL A 252 -16.89 -6.20 -16.02
N ASP A 253 -15.99 -5.25 -15.81
CA ASP A 253 -16.00 -3.94 -16.47
C ASP A 253 -15.82 -4.06 -17.99
N ALA A 254 -14.95 -4.98 -18.42
CA ALA A 254 -14.73 -5.32 -19.82
C ALA A 254 -15.90 -6.10 -20.45
N LYS A 255 -16.91 -6.49 -19.65
CA LYS A 255 -18.08 -7.26 -20.06
C LYS A 255 -17.70 -8.59 -20.75
N VAL A 256 -16.62 -9.22 -20.30
CA VAL A 256 -16.17 -10.49 -20.88
C VAL A 256 -17.14 -11.60 -20.55
N ASN A 257 -17.67 -12.25 -21.58
CA ASN A 257 -18.55 -13.41 -21.42
C ASN A 257 -17.74 -14.71 -21.48
N SER A 258 -17.28 -15.17 -20.31
CA SER A 258 -16.55 -16.42 -20.14
C SER A 258 -17.35 -17.47 -19.36
N ARG A 259 -16.84 -18.71 -19.33
CA ARG A 259 -17.28 -19.81 -18.46
C ARG A 259 -17.34 -19.39 -16.99
N LEU A 260 -16.45 -18.52 -16.54
CA LEU A 260 -16.48 -18.02 -15.17
C LEU A 260 -17.53 -16.90 -15.01
N ASP A 261 -18.26 -16.96 -13.90
CA ASP A 261 -19.10 -15.86 -13.41
C ASP A 261 -18.26 -14.89 -12.58
N TYR A 262 -17.51 -14.02 -13.28
CA TYR A 262 -16.60 -13.08 -12.63
C TYR A 262 -17.27 -12.24 -11.52
N GLN A 263 -18.56 -11.90 -11.66
CA GLN A 263 -19.27 -11.16 -10.62
C GLN A 263 -19.51 -12.02 -9.38
N LYS A 264 -19.88 -13.29 -9.55
CA LYS A 264 -20.05 -14.22 -8.43
C LYS A 264 -18.73 -14.54 -7.74
N TYR A 265 -17.67 -14.73 -8.52
CA TYR A 265 -16.30 -14.86 -8.02
C TYR A 265 -15.88 -13.62 -7.23
N TYR A 266 -16.15 -12.41 -7.75
CA TYR A 266 -15.83 -11.15 -7.07
C TYR A 266 -16.56 -11.05 -5.73
N ASN A 267 -17.85 -11.37 -5.70
CA ASN A 267 -18.65 -11.31 -4.47
C ASN A 267 -18.13 -12.29 -3.41
N ARG A 268 -17.65 -13.47 -3.82
CA ARG A 268 -17.03 -14.46 -2.94
C ARG A 268 -15.71 -13.94 -2.39
N GLU A 269 -14.84 -13.48 -3.27
CA GLU A 269 -13.52 -12.97 -2.92
C GLU A 269 -13.62 -11.73 -2.01
N LEU A 270 -14.57 -10.84 -2.24
CA LEU A 270 -14.81 -9.68 -1.38
C LEU A 270 -15.08 -10.10 0.07
N LYS A 271 -15.88 -11.16 0.29
CA LYS A 271 -16.12 -11.67 1.65
C LYS A 271 -14.86 -12.28 2.28
N ARG A 272 -14.03 -12.98 1.48
CA ARG A 272 -12.73 -13.51 1.96
C ARG A 272 -11.79 -12.39 2.38
N CYS A 273 -11.64 -11.35 1.55
CA CYS A 273 -10.82 -10.18 1.86
C CYS A 273 -11.32 -9.42 3.09
N GLN A 274 -12.65 -9.28 3.24
CA GLN A 274 -13.27 -8.72 4.43
C GLN A 274 -12.94 -9.52 5.70
N LYS A 275 -13.03 -10.86 5.64
CA LYS A 275 -12.64 -11.71 6.77
C LYS A 275 -11.15 -11.56 7.10
N TYR A 276 -10.29 -11.57 6.10
CA TYR A 276 -8.85 -11.38 6.30
C TYR A 276 -8.52 -10.02 6.92
N SER A 277 -9.24 -8.96 6.53
CA SER A 277 -9.11 -7.62 7.13
C SER A 277 -9.44 -7.60 8.62
N ILE A 278 -10.45 -8.35 9.07
CA ILE A 278 -10.74 -8.51 10.52
C ILE A 278 -9.54 -9.14 11.25
N ILE A 279 -8.92 -10.16 10.67
CA ILE A 279 -7.75 -10.83 11.27
C ILE A 279 -6.55 -9.89 11.31
N LEU A 280 -6.27 -9.19 10.21
CA LEU A 280 -5.17 -8.25 10.14
C LEU A 280 -5.29 -7.12 11.16
N GLU A 281 -6.50 -6.55 11.34
CA GLU A 281 -6.71 -5.51 12.36
C GLU A 281 -6.42 -6.05 13.77
N ARG A 282 -6.77 -7.31 14.04
CA ARG A 282 -6.48 -7.98 15.32
C ARG A 282 -4.99 -8.26 15.54
N PHE A 283 -4.16 -8.25 14.50
CA PHE A 283 -2.72 -8.38 14.62
C PHE A 283 -2.01 -7.07 15.01
N ILE A 284 -2.68 -5.92 14.87
CA ILE A 284 -2.07 -4.63 15.21
C ILE A 284 -2.06 -4.48 16.73
N SER A 285 -0.89 -4.51 17.35
CA SER A 285 -0.73 -4.31 18.79
C SER A 285 -1.07 -2.87 19.22
N PRO A 286 -1.37 -2.61 20.50
CA PRO A 286 -1.57 -1.25 21.01
C PRO A 286 -0.37 -0.30 20.76
N GLU A 287 0.83 -0.86 20.63
CA GLU A 287 2.07 -0.14 20.37
C GLU A 287 2.26 0.25 18.90
N GLY A 288 1.40 -0.21 17.99
CA GLY A 288 1.54 0.00 16.55
C GLY A 288 2.53 -0.96 15.88
N THR A 289 2.71 -2.15 16.46
CA THR A 289 3.50 -3.23 15.84
C THR A 289 2.56 -4.31 15.29
N PHE A 290 3.07 -5.13 14.39
CA PHE A 290 2.39 -6.34 13.91
C PHE A 290 3.41 -7.48 13.82
N PRO A 291 2.98 -8.76 13.84
CA PRO A 291 3.89 -9.90 13.83
C PRO A 291 4.80 -9.92 12.59
N ALA A 292 6.10 -10.00 12.80
CA ALA A 292 7.10 -10.06 11.74
C ALA A 292 7.42 -11.52 11.38
N PHE A 293 6.60 -12.13 10.52
CA PHE A 293 6.79 -13.49 10.04
C PHE A 293 6.64 -13.59 8.52
N GLY A 294 7.08 -14.72 7.97
CA GLY A 294 6.97 -15.02 6.56
C GLY A 294 8.04 -14.34 5.72
N ARG A 295 8.11 -14.75 4.46
CA ARG A 295 8.99 -14.15 3.45
C ARG A 295 8.49 -12.76 3.05
N SER A 296 9.38 -11.95 2.50
CA SER A 296 9.11 -10.60 2.00
C SER A 296 8.60 -9.61 3.07
N ILE A 297 8.87 -9.87 4.35
CA ILE A 297 8.54 -8.96 5.43
C ILE A 297 9.14 -7.53 5.28
N PRO A 298 10.27 -7.27 4.58
CA PRO A 298 10.72 -5.90 4.28
C PRO A 298 9.72 -5.03 3.49
N TYR A 299 8.62 -5.58 2.99
CA TYR A 299 7.56 -4.82 2.33
C TYR A 299 6.71 -3.99 3.31
N ARG A 300 6.97 -4.12 4.63
CA ARG A 300 6.47 -3.23 5.68
C ARG A 300 4.96 -3.11 5.66
N MET A 301 4.44 -1.95 5.28
CA MET A 301 3.03 -1.62 5.35
C MET A 301 2.20 -2.30 4.26
N ALA A 302 2.83 -2.99 3.30
CA ALA A 302 2.11 -3.82 2.34
C ALA A 302 1.21 -4.86 3.03
N THR A 303 1.60 -5.32 4.23
CA THR A 303 0.78 -6.22 5.06
C THR A 303 -0.59 -5.63 5.40
N MET A 304 -0.71 -4.31 5.46
CA MET A 304 -1.94 -3.59 5.79
C MET A 304 -2.82 -3.32 4.55
N GLN A 305 -2.40 -3.73 3.35
CA GLN A 305 -3.12 -3.43 2.12
C GLN A 305 -4.60 -3.83 2.15
N PRO A 306 -5.04 -5.00 2.68
CA PRO A 306 -6.47 -5.32 2.69
C PRO A 306 -7.32 -4.34 3.52
N LEU A 307 -6.80 -3.87 4.66
CA LEU A 307 -7.47 -2.83 5.45
C LEU A 307 -7.57 -1.51 4.67
N ALA A 308 -6.48 -1.12 4.02
CA ALA A 308 -6.39 0.07 3.19
C ALA A 308 -7.32 -0.01 1.96
N LEU A 309 -7.35 -1.18 1.30
CA LEU A 309 -8.17 -1.50 0.14
C LEU A 309 -9.66 -1.50 0.49
N MET A 310 -10.05 -2.19 1.57
CA MET A 310 -11.45 -2.25 2.00
C MET A 310 -11.96 -0.88 2.47
N ALA A 311 -11.11 -0.05 3.07
CA ALA A 311 -11.46 1.34 3.36
C ALA A 311 -11.67 2.15 2.07
N TRP A 312 -10.75 2.08 1.11
CA TRP A 312 -10.87 2.80 -0.17
C TRP A 312 -12.06 2.34 -1.01
N TYR A 313 -12.32 1.03 -1.09
CA TYR A 313 -13.51 0.46 -1.72
C TYR A 313 -14.82 0.79 -0.98
N GLN A 314 -14.74 1.34 0.23
CA GLN A 314 -15.89 1.53 1.13
C GLN A 314 -16.64 0.21 1.38
N LYS A 315 -15.86 -0.86 1.57
CA LYS A 315 -16.32 -2.23 1.81
C LYS A 315 -15.74 -2.82 3.10
N LEU A 316 -15.37 -1.99 4.07
CA LEU A 316 -14.99 -2.48 5.39
C LEU A 316 -16.04 -3.45 5.94
N PRO A 317 -15.62 -4.58 6.54
CA PRO A 317 -16.55 -5.47 7.21
C PRO A 317 -17.26 -4.72 8.34
N LYS A 318 -18.50 -5.10 8.64
CA LYS A 318 -19.34 -4.46 9.66
C LYS A 318 -18.69 -4.35 11.05
N ASP A 319 -17.73 -5.22 11.35
CA ASP A 319 -17.01 -5.29 12.62
C ASP A 319 -15.89 -4.23 12.73
N LEU A 320 -15.53 -3.57 11.62
CA LEU A 320 -14.49 -2.56 11.54
C LEU A 320 -15.08 -1.22 11.11
N SER A 321 -14.86 -0.18 11.92
CA SER A 321 -15.24 1.19 11.55
C SER A 321 -14.09 1.92 10.85
N ASN A 322 -14.45 2.96 10.11
CA ASN A 322 -13.53 3.91 9.49
C ASN A 322 -12.51 4.49 10.48
N GLY A 323 -12.99 5.07 11.58
CA GLY A 323 -12.13 5.66 12.63
C GLY A 323 -11.24 4.63 13.33
N GLN A 324 -11.67 3.37 13.46
CA GLN A 324 -10.88 2.29 14.04
C GLN A 324 -9.73 1.88 13.13
N VAL A 325 -10.02 1.65 11.84
CA VAL A 325 -9.02 1.25 10.84
C VAL A 325 -8.01 2.37 10.61
N ARG A 326 -8.46 3.63 10.48
CA ARG A 326 -7.56 4.79 10.36
C ARG A 326 -6.61 4.87 11.55
N ALA A 327 -7.13 4.80 12.77
CA ALA A 327 -6.31 4.90 13.98
C ALA A 327 -5.27 3.79 14.07
N ALA A 328 -5.65 2.55 13.75
CA ALA A 328 -4.75 1.40 13.77
C ALA A 328 -3.61 1.54 12.75
N ILE A 329 -3.93 1.79 11.47
CA ILE A 329 -2.91 1.95 10.42
C ILE A 329 -2.02 3.17 10.72
N THR A 330 -2.59 4.28 11.18
CA THR A 330 -1.83 5.50 11.54
C THR A 330 -0.81 5.21 12.65
N LYS A 331 -1.20 4.43 13.67
CA LYS A 331 -0.28 4.04 14.74
C LYS A 331 0.90 3.22 14.20
N VAL A 332 0.64 2.28 13.28
CA VAL A 332 1.70 1.48 12.66
C VAL A 332 2.60 2.34 11.76
N LEU A 333 2.04 3.29 11.00
CA LEU A 333 2.84 4.23 10.20
C LEU A 333 3.79 5.05 11.07
N HIS A 334 3.30 5.62 12.17
CA HIS A 334 4.15 6.34 13.13
C HIS A 334 5.25 5.43 13.70
N ARG A 335 4.89 4.21 14.12
CA ARG A 335 5.87 3.24 14.64
C ARG A 335 6.95 2.91 13.60
N MET A 336 6.55 2.76 12.35
CA MET A 336 7.42 2.37 11.25
C MET A 336 8.31 3.53 10.77
N PHE A 337 7.78 4.74 10.59
CA PHE A 337 8.46 5.79 9.83
C PHE A 337 8.99 6.97 10.62
N ASP A 338 8.51 7.21 11.84
CA ASP A 338 8.95 8.39 12.61
C ASP A 338 10.34 8.22 13.21
N GLN A 339 10.75 6.99 13.50
CA GLN A 339 11.94 6.72 14.32
C GLN A 339 13.00 5.85 13.65
N GLN A 340 12.68 5.18 12.54
CA GLN A 340 13.38 3.94 12.17
C GLN A 340 14.34 4.07 10.98
N ASN A 341 14.67 5.26 10.47
CA ASN A 341 15.64 5.43 9.37
C ASN A 341 15.38 4.49 8.15
N ASN A 342 14.14 4.47 7.65
CA ASN A 342 13.72 3.67 6.50
C ASN A 342 14.07 4.28 5.13
N PHE A 343 14.89 5.34 5.11
CA PHE A 343 15.31 6.03 3.89
C PHE A 343 16.83 6.11 3.85
N ASN A 344 17.42 5.99 2.66
CA ASN A 344 18.83 6.30 2.43
C ASN A 344 19.05 7.81 2.31
N GLU A 345 20.31 8.22 2.21
CA GLU A 345 20.73 9.63 2.13
C GLU A 345 20.23 10.35 0.89
N LYS A 346 19.82 9.62 -0.16
CA LYS A 346 19.19 10.16 -1.36
C LYS A 346 17.65 10.21 -1.27
N GLY A 347 17.07 9.80 -0.13
CA GLY A 347 15.64 9.87 0.13
C GLY A 347 14.82 8.70 -0.43
N TYR A 348 15.45 7.63 -0.92
CA TYR A 348 14.77 6.40 -1.34
C TYR A 348 14.62 5.43 -0.18
N LEU A 349 13.66 4.51 -0.25
CA LEU A 349 13.49 3.49 0.79
C LEU A 349 14.76 2.62 0.92
N SER A 350 15.09 2.21 2.15
CA SER A 350 16.28 1.40 2.46
C SER A 350 15.91 -0.01 2.89
N ILE A 351 16.78 -0.99 2.61
CA ILE A 351 16.49 -2.41 2.90
C ILE A 351 16.43 -2.65 4.41
N GLY A 352 15.38 -3.35 4.83
CA GLY A 352 15.11 -3.75 6.21
C GLY A 352 13.60 -3.79 6.47
N PHE A 353 13.19 -4.37 7.60
CA PHE A 353 11.80 -4.33 8.03
C PHE A 353 11.51 -3.00 8.73
N CYS A 354 12.09 -2.78 9.89
CA CYS A 354 11.92 -1.58 10.69
C CYS A 354 13.31 -0.96 10.89
N GLY A 355 13.77 -0.28 9.86
CA GLY A 355 15.08 0.36 9.76
C GLY A 355 16.19 -0.39 9.04
N ASN A 356 17.24 0.36 8.71
CA ASN A 356 18.29 -0.05 7.77
C ASN A 356 19.35 -1.01 8.34
N SER A 357 19.30 -1.31 9.65
CA SER A 357 20.17 -2.31 10.29
C SER A 357 19.68 -3.75 10.09
N GLN A 358 18.43 -3.95 9.65
CA GLN A 358 17.77 -5.26 9.55
C GLN A 358 17.87 -5.87 8.15
N LYS A 359 18.99 -5.71 7.45
CA LYS A 359 19.14 -6.14 6.04
C LYS A 359 19.05 -7.66 5.85
N ASN A 360 19.31 -8.43 6.90
CA ASN A 360 19.28 -9.90 6.88
C ASN A 360 17.88 -10.50 6.66
N VAL A 361 16.81 -9.72 6.84
CA VAL A 361 15.42 -10.19 6.62
C VAL A 361 14.99 -10.09 5.15
N ALA A 362 15.87 -9.59 4.27
CA ALA A 362 15.60 -9.45 2.85
C ALA A 362 15.82 -10.77 2.11
N ASP A 363 14.82 -11.18 1.32
CA ASP A 363 14.96 -12.33 0.43
C ASP A 363 16.04 -12.05 -0.64
N TRP A 364 16.59 -13.11 -1.24
CA TRP A 364 17.62 -13.06 -2.28
C TRP A 364 17.22 -12.30 -3.55
N TYR A 365 15.94 -12.03 -3.77
CA TYR A 365 15.46 -11.21 -4.88
C TYR A 365 15.17 -9.75 -4.48
N THR A 366 15.23 -9.42 -3.19
CA THR A 366 14.83 -8.09 -2.69
C THR A 366 15.88 -7.04 -3.05
N ASN A 367 15.38 -5.90 -3.51
CA ASN A 367 16.12 -4.66 -3.69
C ASN A 367 15.30 -3.49 -3.15
N ASN A 368 15.86 -2.27 -3.13
CA ASN A 368 15.11 -1.15 -2.60
C ASN A 368 13.93 -0.68 -3.46
N GLY A 369 13.86 -1.05 -4.75
CA GLY A 369 12.65 -0.91 -5.55
C GLY A 369 11.50 -1.74 -5.00
N SER A 370 11.79 -2.97 -4.53
CA SER A 370 10.79 -3.86 -3.94
C SER A 370 10.05 -3.26 -2.74
N LEU A 371 10.70 -2.35 -2.01
CA LEU A 371 10.20 -1.79 -0.75
C LEU A 371 9.04 -0.80 -0.94
N TYR A 372 8.85 -0.30 -2.17
CA TYR A 372 7.74 0.57 -2.51
C TYR A 372 6.36 -0.12 -2.42
N MET A 373 6.33 -1.45 -2.25
CA MET A 373 5.14 -2.18 -1.77
C MET A 373 4.53 -1.56 -0.52
N THR A 374 5.33 -0.93 0.34
CA THR A 374 4.84 -0.24 1.54
C THR A 374 3.80 0.84 1.22
N THR A 375 3.77 1.36 -0.01
CA THR A 375 2.83 2.40 -0.42
C THR A 375 1.40 1.90 -0.58
N LEU A 376 1.20 0.58 -0.65
CA LEU A 376 -0.12 -0.05 -0.75
C LEU A 376 -1.00 0.19 0.50
N ALA A 377 -0.43 0.66 1.61
CA ALA A 377 -1.21 1.11 2.77
C ALA A 377 -1.85 2.50 2.59
N PHE A 378 -1.43 3.29 1.59
CA PHE A 378 -1.93 4.65 1.36
C PHE A 378 -3.19 4.71 0.48
N MET A 379 -3.75 3.58 0.06
CA MET A 379 -4.96 3.55 -0.78
C MET A 379 -6.13 4.42 -0.26
N PRO A 380 -6.39 4.53 1.07
CA PRO A 380 -7.41 5.43 1.60
C PRO A 380 -7.21 6.92 1.26
N LEU A 381 -6.01 7.35 0.87
CA LEU A 381 -5.79 8.72 0.37
C LEU A 381 -6.59 9.01 -0.91
N GLY A 382 -7.05 7.97 -1.63
CA GLY A 382 -8.02 8.10 -2.72
C GLY A 382 -9.44 8.46 -2.28
N LEU A 383 -9.72 8.53 -0.98
CA LEU A 383 -10.99 9.04 -0.45
C LEU A 383 -10.92 10.57 -0.29
N PRO A 384 -12.00 11.31 -0.61
CA PRO A 384 -12.09 12.76 -0.36
C PRO A 384 -11.78 13.14 1.10
N ALA A 385 -11.28 14.36 1.33
CA ALA A 385 -10.86 14.81 2.67
C ALA A 385 -12.01 14.90 3.70
N ASP A 386 -13.25 15.04 3.23
CA ASP A 386 -14.49 15.06 4.01
C ASP A 386 -15.14 13.68 4.18
N HIS A 387 -14.53 12.62 3.63
CA HIS A 387 -15.04 11.25 3.78
C HIS A 387 -14.95 10.78 5.25
N PRO A 388 -15.92 9.99 5.77
CA PRO A 388 -15.94 9.47 7.14
C PRO A 388 -14.65 8.77 7.58
N PHE A 389 -13.93 8.12 6.68
CA PHE A 389 -12.58 7.60 6.96
C PHE A 389 -11.66 8.63 7.59
N TRP A 390 -11.71 9.90 7.17
CA TRP A 390 -10.89 11.00 7.67
C TRP A 390 -11.55 11.82 8.78
N THR A 391 -12.88 11.92 8.77
CA THR A 391 -13.61 12.81 9.68
C THR A 391 -14.17 12.12 10.92
N ASP A 392 -14.42 10.81 10.87
CA ASP A 392 -14.90 10.06 12.04
C ASP A 392 -13.87 10.16 13.18
N ALA A 393 -14.36 10.23 14.41
CA ALA A 393 -13.51 10.21 15.58
C ALA A 393 -12.63 8.94 15.57
N ALA A 394 -11.35 9.08 15.94
CA ALA A 394 -10.47 7.93 16.10
C ALA A 394 -11.06 6.97 17.15
N GLN A 395 -11.09 5.67 16.84
CA GLN A 395 -11.64 4.65 17.73
C GLN A 395 -10.57 3.61 18.09
N PRO A 396 -10.61 3.02 19.30
CA PRO A 396 -9.67 1.97 19.66
C PRO A 396 -9.92 0.71 18.82
N TRP A 397 -8.84 0.13 18.29
CA TRP A 397 -8.85 -1.15 17.58
C TRP A 397 -8.84 -2.33 18.55
N THR A 398 -9.03 -3.54 18.05
CA THR A 398 -9.32 -4.72 18.87
C THR A 398 -8.30 -4.95 19.98
N GLN A 399 -7.01 -4.87 19.68
CA GLN A 399 -5.97 -5.07 20.69
C GLN A 399 -5.98 -3.95 21.74
N VAL A 400 -6.19 -2.69 21.36
CA VAL A 400 -6.32 -1.60 22.35
C VAL A 400 -7.49 -1.86 23.28
N LYS A 401 -8.64 -2.30 22.75
CA LYS A 401 -9.81 -2.66 23.56
C LYS A 401 -9.48 -3.81 24.52
N ALA A 402 -8.88 -4.88 24.00
CA ALA A 402 -8.54 -6.09 24.76
C ALA A 402 -7.59 -5.78 25.93
N TRP A 403 -6.52 -5.02 25.70
CA TRP A 403 -5.52 -4.70 26.71
C TRP A 403 -5.91 -3.56 27.67
N ASN A 404 -7.09 -2.94 27.48
CA ASN A 404 -7.64 -1.90 28.35
C ASN A 404 -8.97 -2.30 29.00
N ASN A 405 -9.28 -3.60 29.08
CA ASN A 405 -10.51 -4.13 29.70
C ASN A 405 -11.80 -3.54 29.08
N GLN A 406 -11.81 -3.35 27.76
CA GLN A 406 -12.99 -2.89 27.00
C GLN A 406 -13.60 -4.05 26.22
N GLN A 407 -14.91 -3.97 25.94
CA GLN A 407 -15.59 -4.98 25.15
C GLN A 407 -15.15 -4.93 23.67
N PHE A 408 -15.02 -6.10 23.06
CA PHE A 408 -14.77 -6.26 21.63
C PHE A 408 -15.45 -7.56 21.12
N PRO A 409 -15.82 -7.65 19.83
CA PRO A 409 -16.49 -8.83 19.29
C PRO A 409 -15.62 -10.09 19.36
N LYS A 410 -16.24 -11.24 19.64
CA LYS A 410 -15.60 -12.55 19.47
C LYS A 410 -15.29 -12.78 17.98
N ASP A 411 -14.16 -13.41 17.70
CA ASP A 411 -13.87 -13.89 16.35
C ASP A 411 -14.41 -15.31 16.20
N HIS A 412 -15.12 -15.57 15.11
CA HIS A 412 -15.70 -16.86 14.78
C HIS A 412 -15.17 -17.34 13.43
N GLN A 413 -15.16 -18.67 13.25
CA GLN A 413 -14.87 -19.27 11.96
C GLN A 413 -15.81 -18.68 10.90
N TRP A 414 -15.22 -18.19 9.81
CA TRP A 414 -16.00 -17.69 8.68
C TRP A 414 -16.44 -18.83 7.77
N LYS A 415 -17.69 -18.77 7.28
CA LYS A 415 -18.23 -19.74 6.33
C LYS A 415 -18.25 -19.13 4.93
N ASP A 416 -17.65 -19.85 4.00
CA ASP A 416 -17.69 -19.51 2.58
C ASP A 416 -19.01 -19.99 1.96
N ASP A 417 -19.95 -19.07 1.80
CA ASP A 417 -21.34 -19.35 1.43
C ASP A 417 -21.66 -19.11 -0.06
N ILE A 418 -20.71 -18.59 -0.84
CA ILE A 418 -20.87 -18.36 -2.27
C ILE A 418 -20.17 -19.48 -3.04
N VAL A 419 -20.93 -20.24 -3.83
CA VAL A 419 -20.37 -21.33 -4.64
C VAL A 419 -20.12 -20.87 -6.06
N THR A 420 -18.87 -20.93 -6.51
CA THR A 420 -18.44 -20.51 -7.86
C THR A 420 -18.25 -21.73 -8.78
N LYS A 421 -19.29 -22.07 -9.56
CA LYS A 421 -19.24 -23.08 -10.63
C LYS A 421 -19.13 -22.39 -11.99
N ASP A 422 -18.66 -23.11 -13.00
CA ASP A 422 -18.77 -22.68 -14.40
C ASP A 422 -20.26 -22.39 -14.73
N LYS A 423 -20.51 -21.37 -15.55
CA LYS A 423 -21.86 -20.95 -15.96
C LYS A 423 -22.58 -21.98 -16.83
N TRP A 424 -21.84 -22.73 -17.65
CA TRP A 424 -22.37 -23.72 -18.61
C TRP A 424 -21.44 -24.92 -18.81
#